data_AF-A0A1M3KRX9-F1
#
_entry.id   AF-A0A1M3KRX9-F1
#
_cell.length_a   1.000
_cell.length_b   1.000
_cell.length_c   1.000
_cell.angle_alpha   90.00
_cell.angle_beta   90.00
_cell.angle_gamma   90.00
#
_symmetry.space_group_name_H-M   'P 1'
#
loop_
_entity.id
_entity.type
_entity.pdbx_description
1 polymer ?
#
loop_
_entity_poly.entity_id
_entity_poly.type
_entity_poly.pdbx_seq_one_letter_code
_entity_poly.pdbx_strand_id
1 'polypeptide(L)'
;MSGNKKDTESTWVDPDDAPELTDEWFQKADQYENGVLVKRGRRPLDNPKKAISLRVDADVLDKFKAGGPGWQGRMNEALRKAAGL
;
A
#
# COMPACT_ATOMS: atom_id res chain seq x y z
N MET A 1 50.91 -7.04 39.40
CA MET A 1 49.92 -6.10 38.84
C MET A 1 50.29 -5.83 37.39
N SER A 2 49.81 -6.63 36.43
CA SER A 2 49.98 -6.31 35.00
C SER A 2 48.81 -5.44 34.56
N GLY A 3 49.08 -4.15 34.32
CA GLY A 3 48.09 -3.23 33.77
C GLY A 3 47.84 -3.56 32.31
N ASN A 4 46.60 -3.93 31.98
CA ASN A 4 46.17 -4.17 30.61
C ASN A 4 46.24 -2.84 29.84
N LYS A 5 47.08 -2.77 28.80
CA LYS A 5 47.19 -1.57 27.95
C LYS A 5 45.91 -1.42 27.16
N LYS A 6 45.36 -0.19 27.14
CA LYS A 6 44.18 0.16 26.36
C LYS A 6 44.49 -0.06 24.87
N ASP A 7 43.55 -0.69 24.17
CA ASP A 7 43.60 -0.85 22.72
C ASP A 7 43.90 0.50 22.07
N THR A 8 44.98 0.54 21.29
CA THR A 8 45.30 1.64 20.39
C THR A 8 44.19 1.74 19.36
N GLU A 9 43.48 2.87 19.29
CA GLU A 9 42.45 3.11 18.28
C GLU A 9 43.01 2.86 16.88
N SER A 10 42.46 1.86 16.19
CA SER A 10 42.82 1.55 14.81
C SER A 10 42.27 2.64 13.89
N THR A 11 43.16 3.35 13.22
CA THR A 11 42.82 4.35 12.18
C THR A 11 42.63 3.71 10.80
N TRP A 12 42.68 2.37 10.72
CA TRP A 12 42.48 1.65 9.48
C TRP A 12 40.98 1.47 9.23
N VAL A 13 40.50 2.12 8.18
CA VAL A 13 39.15 1.94 7.66
C VAL A 13 39.23 0.86 6.61
N ASP A 14 38.52 -0.25 6.83
CA ASP A 14 38.46 -1.34 5.86
C ASP A 14 37.79 -0.81 4.57
N PRO A 15 38.45 -0.89 3.41
CA PRO A 15 37.85 -0.49 2.14
C PRO A 15 36.56 -1.26 1.79
N ASP A 16 36.38 -2.44 2.38
CA ASP A 16 35.18 -3.27 2.23
C ASP A 16 34.15 -3.08 3.37
N ASP A 17 34.36 -2.14 4.30
CA ASP A 17 33.41 -1.88 5.39
C ASP A 17 32.07 -1.38 4.81
N ALA A 18 30.99 -2.04 5.21
CA ALA A 18 29.66 -1.69 4.74
C ALA A 18 29.24 -0.35 5.38
N PRO A 19 28.61 0.57 4.61
CA PRO A 19 28.12 1.81 5.18
C PRO A 19 27.08 1.54 6.27
N GLU A 20 27.03 2.41 7.27
CA GLU A 20 26.03 2.29 8.33
C GLU A 20 24.61 2.32 7.77
N LEU A 21 23.77 1.40 8.25
CA LEU A 21 22.35 1.33 7.91
C LEU A 21 21.59 2.47 8.61
N THR A 22 21.69 3.66 8.06
CA THR A 22 21.03 4.87 8.58
C THR A 22 19.51 4.81 8.36
N ASP A 23 18.77 5.62 9.12
CA ASP A 23 17.32 5.78 8.93
C ASP A 23 16.98 6.25 7.50
N GLU A 24 17.85 7.07 6.88
CA GLU A 24 17.69 7.51 5.49
C GLU A 24 17.80 6.35 4.49
N TRP A 25 18.67 5.38 4.78
CA TRP A 25 18.78 4.15 4.00
C TRP A 25 17.48 3.34 4.10
N PHE A 26 16.94 3.16 5.31
CA PHE A 26 15.67 2.46 5.53
C PHE A 26 14.47 3.16 4.88
N GLN A 27 14.46 4.49 4.81
CA GLN A 27 13.39 5.23 4.14
C GLN A 27 13.32 4.96 2.63
N LYS A 28 14.47 4.73 1.98
CA LYS A 28 14.58 4.44 0.55
C LYS A 28 14.63 2.95 0.23
N ALA A 29 14.69 2.10 1.25
CA ALA A 29 14.82 0.66 1.07
C ALA A 29 13.54 0.05 0.49
N ASP A 30 13.71 -0.69 -0.59
CA ASP A 30 12.69 -1.52 -1.21
C ASP A 30 12.69 -2.92 -0.58
N GLN A 31 11.53 -3.43 -0.17
CA GLN A 31 11.40 -4.79 0.33
C GLN A 31 11.16 -5.76 -0.84
N TYR A 32 11.98 -6.79 -0.95
CA TYR A 32 11.80 -7.87 -1.92
C TYR A 32 11.46 -9.18 -1.19
N GLU A 33 10.44 -9.90 -1.65
CA GLU A 33 10.14 -11.27 -1.24
C GLU A 33 10.28 -12.19 -2.45
N ASN A 34 11.16 -13.20 -2.37
CA ASN A 34 11.44 -14.13 -3.48
C ASN A 34 11.82 -13.44 -4.81
N GLY A 35 12.55 -12.33 -4.74
CA GLY A 35 12.95 -11.54 -5.92
C GLY A 35 11.86 -10.63 -6.50
N VAL A 36 10.69 -10.55 -5.85
CA VAL A 36 9.59 -9.66 -6.25
C VAL A 36 9.52 -8.47 -5.30
N LEU A 37 9.52 -7.26 -5.86
CA LEU A 37 9.32 -6.02 -5.11
C LEU A 37 7.94 -6.02 -4.44
N VAL A 38 7.92 -6.00 -3.11
CA VAL A 38 6.71 -5.83 -2.30
C VAL A 38 6.26 -4.39 -2.42
N LYS A 39 5.42 -4.10 -3.42
CA LYS A 39 4.84 -2.78 -3.61
C LYS A 39 4.02 -2.40 -2.37
N ARG A 40 4.41 -1.32 -1.69
CA ARG A 40 3.64 -0.70 -0.62
C ARG A 40 2.27 -0.25 -1.18
N GLY A 41 1.17 -0.81 -0.68
CA GLY A 41 -0.18 -0.47 -1.13
C GLY A 41 -1.25 -1.50 -0.75
N ARG A 42 -2.54 -1.18 -1.01
CA ARG A 42 -3.65 -2.13 -0.85
C ARG A 42 -3.48 -3.26 -1.87
N ARG A 43 -3.47 -4.51 -1.39
CA ARG A 43 -3.47 -5.70 -2.25
C ARG A 43 -4.61 -5.61 -3.27
N PRO A 44 -4.39 -5.96 -4.55
CA PRO A 44 -5.46 -6.00 -5.54
C PRO A 44 -6.62 -6.85 -5.03
N LEU A 45 -7.86 -6.36 -5.17
CA LEU A 45 -9.05 -7.18 -4.90
C LEU A 45 -9.19 -8.21 -6.02
N ASP A 46 -9.56 -9.45 -5.67
CA ASP A 46 -9.79 -10.52 -6.65
C ASP A 46 -10.91 -10.19 -7.64
N ASN A 47 -11.95 -9.48 -7.19
CA ASN A 47 -13.08 -9.05 -8.01
C ASN A 47 -13.40 -7.57 -7.79
N PRO A 48 -12.69 -6.65 -8.46
CA PRO A 48 -12.96 -5.22 -8.34
C PRO A 48 -14.25 -4.82 -9.06
N LYS A 49 -14.87 -3.74 -8.59
CA LYS A 49 -16.00 -3.11 -9.30
C LYS A 49 -15.51 -2.61 -10.66
N LYS A 50 -16.23 -2.94 -11.73
CA LYS A 50 -15.93 -2.43 -13.08
C LYS A 50 -16.64 -1.11 -13.29
N ALA A 51 -15.90 -0.07 -13.65
CA ALA A 51 -16.48 1.20 -14.09
C ALA A 51 -17.03 1.03 -15.51
N ILE A 52 -18.33 1.28 -15.69
CA ILE A 52 -19.00 1.24 -16.99
C ILE A 52 -19.73 2.56 -17.24
N SER A 53 -19.91 2.90 -18.50
CA SER A 53 -20.77 4.02 -18.91
C SER A 53 -22.18 3.49 -19.14
N LEU A 54 -23.09 3.72 -18.18
CA LEU A 54 -24.50 3.36 -18.25
C LEU A 54 -25.36 4.63 -18.23
N ARG A 55 -26.39 4.68 -19.08
CA ARG A 55 -27.43 5.72 -19.00
C ARG A 55 -28.57 5.20 -18.12
N VAL A 56 -29.00 6.04 -17.18
CA VAL A 56 -30.07 5.76 -16.21
C VAL A 56 -31.04 6.93 -16.26
N ASP A 57 -32.32 6.67 -16.04
CA ASP A 57 -33.34 7.73 -15.95
C ASP A 57 -33.00 8.72 -14.83
N ALA A 58 -33.34 10.00 -15.07
CA ALA A 58 -32.97 11.10 -14.19
C ALA A 58 -33.64 10.99 -12.80
N ASP A 59 -34.91 10.60 -12.78
CA ASP A 59 -35.71 10.41 -11.56
C ASP A 59 -35.14 9.30 -10.66
N VAL A 60 -34.68 8.19 -11.26
CA VAL A 60 -34.01 7.10 -10.56
C VAL A 60 -32.71 7.60 -9.93
N LEU A 61 -31.89 8.31 -10.71
CA LEU A 61 -30.62 8.85 -10.22
C LEU A 61 -30.84 9.83 -9.05
N ASP A 62 -31.82 10.72 -9.18
CA ASP A 62 -32.14 11.74 -8.19
C ASP A 62 -32.69 11.10 -6.90
N LYS A 63 -33.52 10.06 -7.02
CA LYS A 63 -33.99 9.28 -5.86
C LYS A 63 -32.84 8.67 -5.06
N PHE A 64 -31.84 8.10 -5.73
CA PHE A 64 -30.69 7.54 -5.02
C PHE A 64 -29.81 8.63 -4.41
N LYS A 65 -29.53 9.71 -5.14
CA LYS A 65 -28.74 10.86 -4.67
C LYS A 65 -29.37 11.56 -3.46
N ALA A 66 -30.70 11.68 -3.43
CA ALA A 66 -31.44 12.28 -2.31
C ALA A 66 -31.19 11.54 -0.97
N GLY A 67 -30.85 10.25 -1.02
CA GLY A 67 -30.45 9.49 0.17
C GLY A 67 -29.06 9.83 0.72
N GLY A 68 -28.35 10.80 0.15
CA GLY A 68 -27.06 11.28 0.65
C GLY A 68 -25.85 10.39 0.31
N PRO A 69 -24.73 10.53 1.04
CA PRO A 69 -23.49 9.80 0.79
C PRO A 69 -23.70 8.27 0.68
N GLY A 70 -22.94 7.63 -0.20
CA GLY A 70 -23.05 6.18 -0.43
C GLY A 70 -24.18 5.76 -1.37
N TRP A 71 -24.87 6.69 -2.04
CA TRP A 71 -25.95 6.39 -2.97
C TRP A 71 -25.56 5.43 -4.10
N GLN A 72 -24.32 5.53 -4.62
CA GLN A 72 -23.82 4.60 -5.64
C GLN A 72 -23.73 3.17 -5.11
N GLY A 73 -23.40 3.00 -3.83
CA GLY A 73 -23.38 1.69 -3.16
C GLY A 73 -24.78 1.08 -3.08
N ARG A 74 -25.76 1.87 -2.64
CA ARG A 74 -27.17 1.46 -2.59
C ARG A 74 -27.73 1.14 -3.98
N MET A 75 -27.38 1.93 -4.99
CA MET A 75 -27.76 1.66 -6.38
C MET A 75 -27.16 0.33 -6.87
N ASN A 76 -25.89 0.07 -6.57
CA ASN A 76 -25.26 -1.21 -6.91
C ASN A 76 -25.92 -2.40 -6.19
N GLU A 77 -26.31 -2.22 -4.93
CA GLU A 77 -27.02 -3.25 -4.17
C GLU A 77 -28.41 -3.56 -4.76
N ALA A 78 -29.15 -2.54 -5.22
CA ALA A 78 -30.40 -2.72 -5.94
C ALA A 78 -30.20 -3.48 -7.27
N LEU A 79 -29.13 -3.15 -8.02
CA LEU A 79 -28.78 -3.88 -9.24
C LEU A 79 -28.44 -5.34 -8.97
N ARG A 80 -27.74 -5.65 -7.86
CA ARG A 80 -27.47 -7.04 -7.45
C ARG A 80 -28.75 -7.79 -7.13
N LYS A 81 -29.65 -7.20 -6.35
CA LYS A 81 -30.96 -7.80 -6.02
C LYS A 81 -31.78 -8.07 -7.27
N ALA A 82 -31.82 -7.14 -8.23
CA ALA A 82 -32.53 -7.32 -9.49
C ALA A 82 -31.91 -8.42 -10.39
N ALA A 83 -30.60 -8.62 -10.31
CA ALA A 83 -29.88 -9.68 -11.01
C ALA A 83 -29.88 -11.04 -10.27
N GLY A 84 -30.38 -11.11 -9.03
CA GLY A 84 -30.35 -12.31 -8.20
C GLY A 84 -28.99 -12.62 -7.55
N LEU A 85 -28.17 -11.58 -7.29
CA LEU A 85 -26.80 -11.64 -6.75
C LEU A 85 -26.65 -11.08 -5.32
#